data_AF-A0A163AUX0-F1
#
_entry.id   AF-A0A163AUX0-F1
#
_cell.length_a   1.000
_cell.length_b   1.000
_cell.length_c   1.000
_cell.angle_alpha   90.00
_cell.angle_beta   90.00
_cell.angle_gamma   90.00
#
_symmetry.space_group_name_H-M   'P 1'
#
loop_
_entity.id
_entity.type
_entity.pdbx_description
1 polymer ?
#
loop_
_entity_poly.entity_id
_entity_poly.type
_entity_poly.pdbx_seq_one_letter_code
_entity_poly.pdbx_strand_id
1 'polypeptide(L)'
;MSSAESSKISAKNIVKLYFTSVIASFALVLVAVYVNPGNTDFIHKEDGLLEHLSAGICFATFIFGIVLILRNCRYKKMLAGVSFVSLLGFLDEISFGGRIFTIKYPHIFDVRIDGIHDFLTVAKRLVKEGIIEIPGGSLTAIFITAIILFLIAWTLYSFILRSTILFNSPYLTVFSCFAIFVVISQLIDLELLSIDYNAYIITIEELFEAFAALSLLFVCLLVKTERVSCNVSK
;
A
#
# COMPACT_ATOMS: atom_id res chain seq x y z
N MET A 1 11.09 36.98 -24.43
CA MET A 1 11.75 36.21 -23.35
C MET A 1 11.07 34.87 -23.25
N SER A 2 11.81 33.82 -23.57
CA SER A 2 11.42 32.41 -23.61
C SER A 2 11.45 31.85 -22.18
N SER A 3 10.29 31.66 -21.55
CA SER A 3 10.19 31.16 -20.16
C SER A 3 9.21 30.00 -19.99
N ALA A 4 9.03 29.17 -21.02
CA ALA A 4 8.10 28.04 -20.93
C ALA A 4 8.57 26.78 -21.64
N GLU A 5 9.87 26.51 -21.68
CA GLU A 5 10.34 25.11 -21.67
C GLU A 5 10.18 24.56 -20.25
N SER A 6 8.94 24.52 -19.76
CA SER A 6 8.59 23.68 -18.62
C SER A 6 8.90 22.25 -19.04
N SER A 7 10.02 21.71 -18.58
CA SER A 7 10.47 20.36 -18.87
C SER A 7 9.30 19.40 -18.72
N LYS A 8 8.78 18.91 -19.85
CA LYS A 8 7.70 17.92 -19.84
C LYS A 8 8.29 16.65 -19.25
N ILE A 9 8.03 16.43 -17.96
CA ILE A 9 8.41 15.18 -17.30
C ILE A 9 7.65 14.06 -18.01
N SER A 10 8.39 13.26 -18.78
CA SER A 10 7.85 12.09 -19.48
C SER A 10 7.40 11.02 -18.49
N ALA A 11 6.38 10.24 -18.83
CA ALA A 11 5.94 9.10 -18.03
C ALA A 11 7.10 8.12 -17.72
N LYS A 12 8.03 7.94 -18.66
CA LYS A 12 9.25 7.15 -18.44
C LYS A 12 10.12 7.71 -17.29
N ASN A 13 10.19 9.03 -17.16
CA ASN A 13 10.95 9.68 -16.08
C ASN A 13 10.25 9.50 -14.73
N ILE A 14 8.91 9.52 -14.69
CA ILE A 14 8.15 9.24 -13.47
C ILE A 14 8.36 7.79 -13.01
N VAL A 15 8.31 6.82 -13.93
CA VAL A 15 8.58 5.41 -13.59
C VAL A 15 10.04 5.23 -13.12
N LYS A 16 11.01 5.88 -13.77
CA LYS A 16 12.41 5.85 -13.32
C LYS A 16 12.56 6.46 -11.92
N LEU A 17 11.90 7.59 -11.66
CA LEU A 17 11.90 8.24 -10.36
C LEU A 17 11.31 7.32 -9.29
N TYR A 18 10.17 6.68 -9.58
CA TYR A 18 9.54 5.70 -8.69
C TYR A 18 10.51 4.59 -8.26
N PHE A 19 11.12 3.88 -9.22
CA PHE A 19 12.06 2.80 -8.89
C PHE A 19 13.29 3.31 -8.16
N THR A 20 13.77 4.51 -8.50
CA THR A 20 14.91 5.12 -7.81
C THR A 20 14.54 5.46 -6.36
N SER A 21 13.35 6.00 -6.11
CA SER A 21 12.83 6.26 -4.77
C SER A 21 12.71 4.97 -3.95
N VAL A 22 12.13 3.91 -4.51
CA VAL A 22 12.01 2.60 -3.83
C VAL A 22 13.38 2.04 -3.47
N ILE A 23 14.32 1.97 -4.42
CA ILE A 23 15.66 1.43 -4.17
C ILE A 23 16.43 2.28 -3.15
N ALA A 24 16.38 3.61 -3.28
CA ALA A 24 17.07 4.51 -2.37
C ALA A 24 16.51 4.44 -0.95
N SER A 25 15.19 4.43 -0.80
CA SER A 25 14.53 4.26 0.50
C SER A 25 14.86 2.91 1.12
N PHE A 26 14.86 1.83 0.32
CA PHE A 26 15.20 0.49 0.80
C PHE A 26 16.64 0.42 1.31
N ALA A 27 17.59 0.90 0.51
CA ALA A 27 18.99 0.95 0.92
C ALA A 27 19.20 1.82 2.17
N LEU A 28 18.54 2.98 2.25
CA LEU A 28 18.66 3.89 3.39
C LEU A 28 18.12 3.27 4.68
N VAL A 29 16.94 2.64 4.63
CA VAL A 29 16.35 1.99 5.81
C VAL A 29 17.21 0.79 6.24
N LEU A 30 17.67 -0.05 5.32
CA LEU A 30 18.55 -1.17 5.67
C LEU A 30 19.86 -0.71 6.30
N VAL A 31 20.48 0.35 5.77
CA VAL A 31 21.69 0.93 6.36
C VAL A 31 21.39 1.49 7.75
N ALA A 32 20.26 2.18 7.94
CA ALA A 32 19.88 2.71 9.25
C ALA A 32 19.70 1.60 10.31
N VAL A 33 19.00 0.51 9.95
CA VAL A 33 18.81 -0.67 10.82
C VAL A 33 20.13 -1.38 11.08
N TYR A 34 20.99 -1.52 10.07
CA TYR A 34 22.30 -2.18 10.21
C TYR A 34 23.24 -1.41 11.14
N VAL A 35 23.27 -0.07 11.03
CA VAL A 35 24.17 0.79 11.83
C VAL A 35 23.71 0.87 13.29
N ASN A 36 22.41 0.82 13.56
CA ASN A 36 21.89 0.93 14.92
C ASN A 36 20.77 -0.09 15.21
N PRO A 37 21.09 -1.39 15.33
CA PRO A 37 20.09 -2.44 15.51
C PRO A 37 19.34 -2.32 16.85
N GLY A 38 19.96 -1.73 17.87
CA GLY A 38 19.38 -1.58 19.21
C GLY A 38 18.38 -0.43 19.38
N ASN A 39 18.20 0.43 18.37
CA ASN A 39 17.22 1.52 18.40
C ASN A 39 16.29 1.47 17.17
N THR A 40 15.95 0.26 16.77
CA THR A 40 15.12 0.02 15.59
C THR A 40 13.63 0.20 15.90
N ASP A 41 13.23 0.20 17.18
CA ASP A 41 11.86 0.47 17.64
C ASP A 41 11.26 1.74 16.98
N PHE A 42 12.01 2.84 16.90
CA PHE A 42 11.49 4.06 16.28
C PHE A 42 11.15 3.89 14.79
N ILE A 43 11.81 2.95 14.10
CA ILE A 43 11.64 2.71 12.67
C ILE A 43 10.44 1.80 12.40
N HIS A 44 10.31 0.70 13.14
CA HIS A 44 9.42 -0.43 12.79
C HIS A 44 8.52 -0.94 13.92
N LYS A 45 8.56 -0.34 15.12
CA LYS A 45 7.57 -0.67 16.14
C LYS A 45 6.21 -0.14 15.69
N GLU A 46 5.12 -0.72 16.20
CA GLU A 46 3.79 -0.09 16.15
C GLU A 46 3.90 1.41 16.53
N ASP A 47 3.25 2.27 15.75
CA ASP A 47 3.40 3.73 15.68
C ASP A 47 4.78 4.23 15.24
N GLY A 48 5.47 3.44 14.43
CA GLY A 48 6.82 3.76 13.96
C GLY A 48 6.84 4.83 12.89
N LEU A 49 8.05 5.21 12.50
CA LEU A 49 8.28 6.12 11.37
C LEU A 49 7.66 5.60 10.07
N LEU A 50 7.76 4.29 9.81
CA LEU A 50 7.29 3.69 8.56
C LEU A 50 5.76 3.68 8.48
N GLU A 51 5.06 3.28 9.54
CA GLU A 51 3.59 3.34 9.67
C GLU A 51 3.06 4.76 9.47
N HIS A 52 3.69 5.77 10.08
CA HIS A 52 3.29 7.17 9.87
C HIS A 52 3.53 7.64 8.43
N LEU A 53 4.58 7.14 7.79
CA LEU A 53 4.91 7.47 6.41
C LEU A 53 3.91 6.81 5.44
N SER A 54 3.62 5.50 5.60
CA SER A 54 2.63 4.78 4.79
C SER A 54 1.25 5.44 4.93
N ALA A 55 0.79 5.69 6.16
CA ALA A 55 -0.46 6.38 6.45
C ALA A 55 -0.53 7.76 5.80
N GLY A 56 0.53 8.57 5.97
CA GLY A 56 0.62 9.91 5.41
C GLY A 56 0.61 9.91 3.88
N ILE A 57 1.33 8.97 3.25
CA ILE A 57 1.33 8.81 1.80
C ILE A 57 -0.05 8.35 1.29
N CYS A 58 -0.69 7.41 1.97
CA CYS A 58 -2.04 6.95 1.67
C CYS A 58 -3.05 8.10 1.73
N PHE A 59 -3.03 8.90 2.80
CA PHE A 59 -3.90 10.07 2.93
C PHE A 59 -3.62 11.12 1.85
N ALA A 60 -2.34 11.44 1.61
CA ALA A 60 -1.96 12.37 0.56
C ALA A 60 -2.41 11.89 -0.83
N THR A 61 -2.32 10.58 -1.09
CA THR A 61 -2.75 9.96 -2.36
C THR A 61 -4.26 10.02 -2.51
N PHE A 62 -5.02 9.76 -1.45
CA PHE A 62 -6.48 9.93 -1.44
C PHE A 62 -6.87 11.36 -1.82
N ILE A 63 -6.35 12.36 -1.11
CA ILE A 63 -6.66 13.78 -1.39
C ILE A 63 -6.24 14.17 -2.81
N PHE A 64 -5.04 13.77 -3.24
CA PHE A 64 -4.53 14.10 -4.55
C PHE A 64 -5.35 13.46 -5.68
N GLY A 65 -5.76 12.20 -5.52
CA GLY A 65 -6.64 11.49 -6.43
C GLY A 65 -8.00 12.17 -6.57
N ILE A 66 -8.64 12.58 -5.46
CA ILE A 66 -9.89 13.36 -5.47
C ILE A 66 -9.71 14.68 -6.21
N VAL A 67 -8.63 15.43 -5.94
CA VAL A 67 -8.33 16.69 -6.65
C VAL A 67 -8.21 16.46 -8.16
N LEU A 68 -7.58 15.37 -8.61
CA LEU A 68 -7.47 15.04 -10.03
C LEU A 68 -8.83 14.66 -10.65
N ILE A 69 -9.70 13.96 -9.91
CA ILE A 69 -11.06 13.63 -10.35
C ILE A 69 -11.89 14.91 -10.53
N LEU A 70 -11.86 15.81 -9.54
CA LEU A 70 -12.57 17.09 -9.57
C LEU A 70 -12.08 17.99 -10.71
N ARG A 71 -10.79 17.90 -11.06
CA ARG A 71 -10.19 18.57 -12.23
C ARG A 71 -10.51 17.92 -13.57
N ASN A 72 -11.46 16.99 -13.61
CA ASN A 72 -11.99 16.36 -14.81
C ASN A 72 -10.93 15.60 -15.64
N CYS A 73 -9.97 14.95 -14.97
CA CYS A 73 -8.98 14.10 -15.62
C CYS A 73 -9.62 12.94 -16.40
N ARG A 74 -8.98 12.49 -17.48
CA ARG A 74 -9.47 11.41 -18.36
C ARG A 74 -9.78 10.11 -17.61
N TYR A 75 -8.99 9.76 -16.59
CA TYR A 75 -9.03 8.46 -15.92
C TYR A 75 -9.76 8.47 -14.57
N LYS A 76 -10.94 9.11 -14.49
CA LYS A 76 -11.68 9.27 -13.22
C LYS A 76 -11.95 7.96 -12.48
N LYS A 77 -12.33 6.89 -13.20
CA LYS A 77 -12.67 5.59 -12.58
C LYS A 77 -11.44 4.96 -11.91
N MET A 78 -10.30 4.97 -12.58
CA MET A 78 -9.03 4.49 -12.02
C MET A 78 -8.62 5.34 -10.82
N LEU A 79 -8.69 6.67 -10.93
CA LEU A 79 -8.40 7.57 -9.81
C LEU A 79 -9.35 7.34 -8.63
N ALA A 80 -10.64 7.06 -8.87
CA ALA A 80 -11.59 6.77 -7.80
C ALA A 80 -11.22 5.47 -7.08
N GLY A 81 -10.85 4.42 -7.83
CA GLY A 81 -10.33 3.18 -7.25
C GLY A 81 -9.06 3.40 -6.44
N VAL A 82 -8.05 4.08 -7.00
CA VAL A 82 -6.80 4.42 -6.31
C VAL A 82 -7.07 5.25 -5.05
N SER A 83 -7.94 6.25 -5.13
CA SER A 83 -8.30 7.10 -3.98
C SER A 83 -8.99 6.29 -2.89
N PHE A 84 -9.92 5.41 -3.27
CA PHE A 84 -10.63 4.56 -2.33
C PHE A 84 -9.70 3.57 -1.63
N VAL A 85 -8.82 2.88 -2.37
CA VAL A 85 -7.80 1.99 -1.78
C VAL A 85 -6.85 2.76 -0.87
N SER A 86 -6.42 3.96 -1.27
CA SER A 86 -5.53 4.78 -0.43
C SER A 86 -6.24 5.27 0.83
N LEU A 87 -7.55 5.54 0.77
CA LEU A 87 -8.35 5.82 1.96
C LEU A 87 -8.42 4.60 2.86
N LEU A 88 -8.67 3.40 2.31
CA LEU A 88 -8.67 2.17 3.11
C LEU A 88 -7.32 1.94 3.77
N GLY A 89 -6.20 2.07 3.04
CA GLY A 89 -4.86 1.95 3.62
C GLY A 89 -4.63 2.99 4.71
N PHE A 90 -5.02 4.25 4.52
CA PHE A 90 -4.94 5.25 5.60
C PHE A 90 -5.80 4.88 6.81
N LEU A 91 -6.99 4.33 6.61
CA LEU A 91 -7.88 3.86 7.68
C LEU A 91 -7.36 2.59 8.38
N ASP A 92 -6.59 1.77 7.67
CA ASP A 92 -5.92 0.58 8.21
C ASP A 92 -4.83 0.99 9.21
N GLU A 93 -4.10 2.05 8.87
CA GLU A 93 -3.05 2.66 9.69
C GLU A 93 -3.60 3.62 10.78
N ILE A 94 -4.94 3.75 10.90
CA ILE A 94 -5.61 4.69 11.81
C ILE A 94 -5.64 4.23 13.27
N SER A 95 -4.81 3.26 13.64
CA SER A 95 -4.33 3.05 15.01
C SER A 95 -4.00 4.41 15.72
N PHE A 96 -3.51 5.38 14.96
CA PHE A 96 -3.23 6.77 15.38
C PHE A 96 -4.47 7.62 15.69
N GLY A 97 -5.56 7.47 14.91
CA GLY A 97 -6.80 8.21 15.10
C GLY A 97 -7.47 7.85 16.42
N GLY A 98 -7.49 6.57 16.78
CA GLY A 98 -8.01 6.16 18.08
C GLY A 98 -7.12 6.56 19.24
N ARG A 99 -5.81 6.79 19.04
CA ARG A 99 -4.96 7.41 20.06
C ARG A 99 -5.26 8.91 20.24
N ILE A 100 -5.33 9.68 19.15
CA ILE A 100 -5.66 11.12 19.21
C ILE A 100 -7.07 11.35 19.78
N PHE A 101 -8.05 10.59 19.30
CA PHE A 101 -9.45 10.73 19.70
C PHE A 101 -9.82 9.84 20.89
N THR A 102 -8.84 9.14 21.48
CA THR A 102 -9.03 8.25 22.63
C THR A 102 -10.13 7.19 22.42
N ILE A 103 -10.25 6.70 21.19
CA ILE A 103 -11.22 5.68 20.79
C ILE A 103 -10.78 4.34 21.38
N LYS A 104 -11.70 3.66 22.07
CA LYS A 104 -11.49 2.30 22.53
C LYS A 104 -11.72 1.34 21.36
N TYR A 105 -10.67 0.68 20.92
CA TYR A 105 -10.76 -0.37 19.89
C TYR A 105 -11.42 -1.63 20.45
N PRO A 106 -12.30 -2.29 19.68
CA PRO A 106 -12.85 -3.58 20.06
C PRO A 106 -11.74 -4.63 20.09
N HIS A 107 -11.87 -5.61 20.97
CA HIS A 107 -10.97 -6.76 21.04
C HIS A 107 -11.76 -8.03 20.73
N ILE A 108 -11.18 -8.90 19.92
CA ILE A 108 -11.75 -10.18 19.52
C ILE A 108 -10.66 -11.24 19.75
N PHE A 109 -10.88 -12.20 20.65
CA PHE A 109 -9.90 -13.24 21.04
C PHE A 109 -8.51 -12.69 21.38
N ASP A 110 -8.44 -11.67 22.26
CA ASP A 110 -7.21 -10.96 22.65
C ASP A 110 -6.41 -10.38 21.47
N VAL A 111 -7.06 -10.16 20.32
CA VAL A 111 -6.55 -9.35 19.22
C VAL A 111 -7.27 -8.02 19.28
N ARG A 112 -6.50 -6.93 19.34
CA ARG A 112 -7.03 -5.59 19.17
C ARG A 112 -7.34 -5.40 17.69
N ILE A 113 -8.52 -4.87 17.37
CA ILE A 113 -8.89 -4.58 15.98
C ILE A 113 -8.70 -3.09 15.74
N ASP A 114 -7.52 -2.70 15.28
CA ASP A 114 -7.21 -1.35 14.82
C ASP A 114 -7.02 -1.26 13.29
N GLY A 115 -6.88 -2.39 12.60
CA GLY A 115 -6.89 -2.52 11.14
C GLY A 115 -7.87 -3.57 10.58
N ILE A 116 -8.08 -3.52 9.27
CA ILE A 116 -8.68 -4.58 8.46
C ILE A 116 -7.77 -5.82 8.44
N HIS A 117 -6.45 -5.64 8.41
CA HIS A 117 -5.51 -6.76 8.42
C HIS A 117 -5.61 -7.60 9.73
N ASP A 118 -5.98 -7.01 10.87
CA ASP A 118 -6.22 -7.75 12.13
C ASP A 118 -7.28 -8.83 12.02
N PHE A 119 -8.27 -8.67 11.14
CA PHE A 119 -9.29 -9.69 10.92
C PHE A 119 -8.67 -10.98 10.35
N LEU A 120 -7.55 -10.87 9.62
CA LEU A 120 -6.79 -12.04 9.17
C LEU A 120 -6.10 -12.71 10.35
N THR A 121 -5.54 -11.94 11.29
CA THR A 121 -4.96 -12.46 12.54
C THR A 121 -6.01 -13.13 13.42
N VAL A 122 -7.19 -12.54 13.57
CA VAL A 122 -8.34 -13.16 14.25
C VAL A 122 -8.74 -14.46 13.58
N ALA A 123 -8.87 -14.47 12.25
CA ALA A 123 -9.20 -15.68 11.49
C ALA A 123 -8.16 -16.78 11.67
N LYS A 124 -6.87 -16.43 11.66
CA LYS A 124 -5.75 -17.35 11.93
C LYS A 124 -5.86 -17.95 13.34
N ARG A 125 -6.16 -17.15 14.36
CA ARG A 125 -6.35 -17.64 15.75
C ARG A 125 -7.56 -18.56 15.88
N LEU A 126 -8.70 -18.17 15.32
CA LEU A 126 -9.93 -18.98 15.33
C LEU A 126 -9.73 -20.39 14.76
N VAL A 127 -8.92 -20.51 13.71
CA VAL A 127 -8.55 -21.80 13.12
C VAL A 127 -7.53 -22.54 13.99
N LYS A 128 -6.50 -21.85 14.50
CA LYS A 128 -5.45 -22.46 15.33
C LYS A 128 -5.99 -23.03 16.64
N GLU A 129 -6.94 -22.34 17.26
CA GLU A 129 -7.58 -22.76 18.52
C GLU A 129 -8.68 -23.82 18.32
N GLY A 130 -8.96 -24.22 17.07
CA GLY A 130 -9.98 -25.21 16.77
C GLY A 130 -11.42 -24.74 17.00
N ILE A 131 -11.63 -23.43 17.20
CA ILE A 131 -12.97 -22.84 17.36
C ILE A 131 -13.75 -22.97 16.05
N ILE A 132 -13.06 -22.77 14.92
CA ILE A 132 -13.57 -23.12 13.60
C ILE A 132 -12.86 -24.39 13.15
N GLU A 133 -13.56 -25.52 13.25
CA GLU A 133 -13.10 -26.79 12.67
C GLU A 133 -13.23 -26.71 11.14
N ILE A 134 -12.15 -26.29 10.47
CA ILE A 134 -12.06 -26.37 9.02
C ILE A 134 -11.24 -27.60 8.66
N PRO A 135 -11.78 -28.58 7.89
CA PRO A 135 -10.99 -29.71 7.42
C PRO A 135 -9.81 -29.18 6.57
N GLY A 136 -8.58 -29.36 7.07
CA GLY A 136 -7.35 -28.81 6.47
C GLY A 136 -6.67 -27.67 7.24
N GLY A 137 -7.26 -27.17 8.33
CA GLY A 137 -6.62 -26.23 9.27
C GLY A 137 -6.01 -24.99 8.62
N SER A 138 -4.68 -24.84 8.74
CA SER A 138 -3.91 -23.68 8.26
C SER A 138 -3.99 -23.47 6.74
N LEU A 139 -4.14 -24.53 5.95
CA LEU A 139 -4.28 -24.43 4.48
C LEU A 139 -5.55 -23.67 4.09
N THR A 140 -6.61 -23.76 4.88
CA THR A 140 -7.89 -23.12 4.56
C THR A 140 -7.91 -21.65 4.95
N ALA A 141 -7.23 -21.26 6.04
CA ALA A 141 -6.99 -19.85 6.36
C ALA A 141 -6.16 -19.18 5.25
N ILE A 142 -5.08 -19.84 4.81
CA ILE A 142 -4.27 -19.39 3.66
C ILE A 142 -5.13 -19.28 2.41
N PHE A 143 -6.00 -20.26 2.16
CA PHE A 143 -6.90 -20.26 1.00
C PHE A 143 -7.92 -19.12 1.05
N ILE A 144 -8.49 -18.83 2.23
CA ILE A 144 -9.42 -17.72 2.43
C ILE A 144 -8.70 -16.38 2.27
N THR A 145 -7.53 -16.19 2.87
CA THR A 145 -6.70 -15.00 2.65
C THR A 145 -6.35 -14.85 1.18
N ALA A 146 -5.92 -15.93 0.52
CA ALA A 146 -5.62 -15.92 -0.91
C ALA A 146 -6.86 -15.58 -1.74
N ILE A 147 -8.06 -16.03 -1.36
CA ILE A 147 -9.32 -15.65 -2.00
C ILE A 147 -9.64 -14.17 -1.76
N ILE A 148 -9.47 -13.65 -0.54
CA ILE A 148 -9.75 -12.24 -0.23
C ILE A 148 -8.77 -11.35 -0.98
N LEU A 149 -7.48 -11.65 -0.95
CA LEU A 149 -6.46 -10.94 -1.71
C LEU A 149 -6.69 -11.09 -3.22
N PHE A 150 -7.06 -12.27 -3.71
CA PHE A 150 -7.43 -12.49 -5.10
C PHE A 150 -8.67 -11.69 -5.48
N LEU A 151 -9.70 -11.61 -4.62
CA LEU A 151 -10.91 -10.85 -4.86
C LEU A 151 -10.63 -9.34 -4.83
N ILE A 152 -9.81 -8.86 -3.90
CA ILE A 152 -9.36 -7.46 -3.88
C ILE A 152 -8.56 -7.17 -5.15
N ALA A 153 -7.55 -7.98 -5.46
CA ALA A 153 -6.75 -7.86 -6.67
C ALA A 153 -7.62 -7.96 -7.93
N TRP A 154 -8.61 -8.86 -7.98
CA TRP A 154 -9.53 -9.06 -9.09
C TRP A 154 -10.52 -7.91 -9.23
N THR A 155 -11.02 -7.37 -8.13
CA THR A 155 -11.94 -6.23 -8.13
C THR A 155 -11.20 -4.99 -8.59
N LEU A 156 -9.97 -4.78 -8.11
CA LEU A 156 -9.06 -3.74 -8.56
C LEU A 156 -8.72 -3.95 -10.03
N TYR A 157 -8.25 -5.12 -10.43
CA TYR A 157 -7.96 -5.53 -11.82
C TYR A 157 -9.17 -5.31 -12.73
N SER A 158 -10.39 -5.66 -12.30
CA SER A 158 -11.61 -5.51 -13.08
C SER A 158 -12.06 -4.06 -13.21
N PHE A 159 -11.86 -3.23 -12.19
CA PHE A 159 -12.11 -1.79 -12.25
C PHE A 159 -11.10 -1.06 -13.15
N ILE A 160 -9.87 -1.58 -13.16
CA ILE A 160 -8.69 -0.96 -13.77
C ILE A 160 -8.54 -1.41 -15.23
N LEU A 161 -8.55 -2.71 -15.56
CA LEU A 161 -8.42 -3.25 -16.92
C LEU A 161 -9.66 -3.16 -17.81
N ARG A 162 -10.87 -2.97 -17.26
CA ARG A 162 -12.00 -2.56 -18.11
C ARG A 162 -11.75 -1.20 -18.78
N SER A 163 -10.76 -0.44 -18.33
CA SER A 163 -10.14 0.58 -19.16
C SER A 163 -9.09 -0.07 -20.06
N THR A 164 -9.38 -0.17 -21.36
CA THR A 164 -8.49 -0.67 -22.44
C THR A 164 -7.12 0.03 -22.53
N ILE A 165 -6.85 0.99 -21.65
CA ILE A 165 -5.69 1.88 -21.61
C ILE A 165 -4.45 1.22 -20.97
N LEU A 166 -4.62 0.14 -20.21
CA LEU A 166 -3.54 -0.33 -19.32
C LEU A 166 -2.59 -1.37 -19.88
N PHE A 167 -3.00 -2.11 -20.91
CA PHE A 167 -2.10 -3.06 -21.55
C PHE A 167 -0.90 -2.31 -22.17
N ASN A 168 0.31 -2.62 -21.68
CA ASN A 168 1.57 -1.97 -22.05
C ASN A 168 1.76 -0.51 -21.60
N SER A 169 1.07 -0.09 -20.53
CA SER A 169 1.18 1.28 -20.00
C SER A 169 2.06 1.36 -18.73
N PRO A 170 2.73 2.50 -18.48
CA PRO A 170 3.50 2.74 -17.25
C PRO A 170 2.66 2.61 -15.97
N TYR A 171 1.34 2.83 -16.06
CA TYR A 171 0.40 2.65 -14.97
C TYR A 171 0.34 1.20 -14.48
N LEU A 172 0.29 0.24 -15.43
CA LEU A 172 0.23 -1.17 -15.09
C LEU A 172 1.49 -1.61 -14.35
N THR A 173 2.67 -1.11 -14.76
CA THR A 173 3.94 -1.42 -14.08
C THR A 173 3.91 -0.98 -12.62
N VAL A 174 3.56 0.28 -12.35
CA VAL A 174 3.55 0.82 -10.97
C VAL A 174 2.43 0.19 -10.14
N PHE A 175 1.26 -0.05 -10.74
CA PHE A 175 0.15 -0.70 -10.05
C PHE A 175 0.42 -2.18 -9.74
N SER A 176 1.13 -2.89 -10.61
CA SER A 176 1.59 -4.25 -10.31
C SER A 176 2.58 -4.27 -9.15
N CYS A 177 3.46 -3.27 -9.02
CA CYS A 177 4.31 -3.14 -7.85
C CYS A 177 3.50 -2.95 -6.56
N PHE A 178 2.45 -2.13 -6.57
CA PHE A 178 1.51 -2.02 -5.44
C PHE A 178 0.99 -3.39 -5.02
N ALA A 179 0.42 -4.15 -5.97
CA ALA A 179 -0.15 -5.46 -5.67
C ALA A 179 0.90 -6.45 -5.13
N ILE A 180 2.10 -6.45 -5.71
CA ILE A 180 3.20 -7.30 -5.26
C ILE A 180 3.62 -6.95 -3.82
N PHE A 181 3.77 -5.66 -3.52
CA PHE A 181 4.20 -5.23 -2.18
C PHE A 181 3.17 -5.53 -1.10
N VAL A 182 1.89 -5.29 -1.37
CA VAL A 182 0.81 -5.68 -0.44
C VAL A 182 0.83 -7.19 -0.20
N VAL A 183 0.93 -8.00 -1.25
CA VAL A 183 0.98 -9.47 -1.07
C VAL A 183 2.20 -9.88 -0.25
N ILE A 184 3.35 -9.27 -0.46
CA ILE A 184 4.56 -9.62 0.29
C ILE A 184 4.45 -9.21 1.75
N SER A 185 3.99 -7.99 2.10
CA SER A 185 3.86 -7.61 3.53
C SER A 185 2.86 -8.52 4.23
N GLN A 186 1.71 -8.81 3.61
CA GLN A 186 0.69 -9.68 4.20
C GLN A 186 1.15 -11.14 4.37
N LEU A 187 2.05 -11.62 3.51
CA LEU A 187 2.69 -12.94 3.70
C LEU A 187 3.68 -12.94 4.87
N ILE A 188 4.33 -11.81 5.14
CA ILE A 188 5.22 -11.63 6.28
C ILE A 188 4.41 -11.53 7.58
N ASP A 189 3.42 -10.64 7.62
CA ASP A 189 2.48 -10.42 8.75
C ASP A 189 1.86 -11.73 9.25
N LEU A 190 1.37 -12.56 8.31
CA LEU A 190 0.75 -13.84 8.66
C LEU A 190 1.71 -14.92 9.18
N GLU A 191 3.00 -14.59 9.35
CA GLU A 191 4.09 -15.49 9.74
C GLU A 191 4.18 -16.74 8.84
N LEU A 192 3.63 -16.67 7.63
CA LEU A 192 3.52 -17.83 6.73
C LEU A 192 4.88 -18.36 6.30
N LEU A 193 5.89 -17.49 6.35
CA LEU A 193 7.26 -17.83 6.00
C LEU A 193 8.00 -18.65 7.08
N SER A 194 7.40 -18.89 8.25
CA SER A 194 8.01 -19.69 9.34
C SER A 194 9.43 -19.23 9.72
N ILE A 195 9.72 -17.94 9.57
CA ILE A 195 11.01 -17.34 9.93
C ILE A 195 10.87 -16.73 11.32
N ASP A 196 11.88 -16.89 12.18
CA ASP A 196 11.93 -16.26 13.49
C ASP A 196 11.67 -14.75 13.34
N TYR A 197 10.57 -14.28 13.95
CA TYR A 197 10.13 -12.88 13.89
C TYR A 197 11.18 -12.00 14.58
N ASN A 198 12.08 -11.44 13.78
CA ASN A 198 13.14 -10.53 14.22
C ASN A 198 12.84 -9.13 13.67
N ALA A 199 13.36 -8.09 14.33
CA ALA A 199 13.20 -6.67 14.00
C ALA A 199 13.40 -6.36 12.49
N TYR A 200 14.31 -7.09 11.83
CA TYR A 200 14.55 -6.95 10.39
C TYR A 200 13.36 -7.34 9.52
N ILE A 201 12.65 -8.41 9.87
CA ILE A 201 11.51 -8.93 9.10
C ILE A 201 10.34 -7.97 9.23
N ILE A 202 10.06 -7.50 10.45
CA ILE A 202 9.05 -6.47 10.72
C ILE A 202 9.39 -5.19 9.95
N THR A 203 10.67 -4.76 9.97
CA THR A 203 11.05 -3.57 9.19
C THR A 203 10.83 -3.77 7.68
N ILE A 204 11.06 -4.97 7.15
CA ILE A 204 10.85 -5.28 5.73
C ILE A 204 9.35 -5.27 5.39
N GLU A 205 8.50 -5.81 6.27
CA GLU A 205 7.05 -5.78 6.18
C GLU A 205 6.53 -4.34 6.06
N GLU A 206 6.80 -3.52 7.08
CA GLU A 206 6.47 -2.09 7.15
C GLU A 206 6.94 -1.30 5.93
N LEU A 207 8.15 -1.61 5.45
CA LEU A 207 8.72 -0.96 4.29
C LEU A 207 8.00 -1.34 2.98
N PHE A 208 7.54 -2.58 2.86
CA PHE A 208 6.71 -3.00 1.72
C PHE A 208 5.36 -2.30 1.74
N GLU A 209 4.76 -2.07 2.90
CA GLU A 209 3.51 -1.31 3.02
C GLU A 209 3.68 0.15 2.62
N ALA A 210 4.75 0.80 3.10
CA ALA A 210 5.12 2.14 2.66
C ALA A 210 5.36 2.21 1.14
N PHE A 211 5.97 1.19 0.53
CA PHE A 211 6.15 1.12 -0.92
C PHE A 211 4.86 0.86 -1.69
N ALA A 212 3.93 0.09 -1.13
CA ALA A 212 2.59 -0.06 -1.68
C ALA A 212 1.88 1.29 -1.72
N ALA A 213 1.88 2.04 -0.61
CA ALA A 213 1.34 3.40 -0.54
C ALA A 213 1.99 4.33 -1.59
N LEU A 214 3.32 4.28 -1.70
CA LEU A 214 4.08 5.08 -2.66
C LEU A 214 3.71 4.76 -4.11
N SER A 215 3.47 3.48 -4.43
CA SER A 215 3.05 3.04 -5.76
C SER A 215 1.74 3.72 -6.18
N LEU A 216 0.75 3.78 -5.27
CA LEU A 216 -0.53 4.46 -5.54
C LEU A 216 -0.34 5.96 -5.81
N LEU A 217 0.52 6.62 -5.04
CA LEU A 217 0.87 8.03 -5.27
C LEU A 217 1.45 8.25 -6.68
N PHE A 218 2.38 7.39 -7.09
CA PHE A 218 3.01 7.49 -8.41
C PHE A 218 2.06 7.20 -9.56
N VAL A 219 1.03 6.36 -9.36
CA VAL A 219 -0.08 6.22 -10.31
C VAL A 219 -0.81 7.56 -10.49
N CYS A 220 -1.11 8.28 -9.41
CA CYS A 220 -1.71 9.62 -9.52
C CYS A 220 -0.79 10.63 -10.22
N LEU A 221 0.53 10.57 -9.97
CA LEU A 221 1.51 11.43 -10.65
C LEU A 221 1.57 11.16 -12.16
N LEU A 222 1.55 9.89 -12.57
CA LEU A 222 1.49 9.52 -13.99
C LEU A 222 0.26 10.14 -14.66
N VAL A 223 -0.92 10.03 -14.04
CA VAL A 223 -2.16 10.62 -14.57
C VAL A 223 -2.05 12.14 -14.72
N LYS A 224 -1.43 12.82 -13.75
CA LYS A 224 -1.19 14.27 -13.82
C LYS A 224 -0.30 14.64 -14.99
N THR A 225 0.77 13.89 -15.26
CA THR A 225 1.71 14.18 -16.36
C THR A 225 1.09 14.06 -17.75
N GLU A 226 0.16 13.11 -17.95
CA GLU A 226 -0.55 12.99 -19.23
C GLU A 226 -1.51 14.15 -19.49
N ARG A 227 -2.18 14.68 -18.45
CA ARG A 227 -3.08 15.83 -18.59
C ARG A 227 -2.35 17.07 -19.13
N VAL A 228 -1.14 17.34 -18.64
CA VAL A 228 -0.32 18.48 -19.09
C VAL A 228 0.00 18.33 -20.58
N SER A 229 0.25 17.09 -21.04
CA SER A 229 0.55 16.83 -22.45
C SER A 229 -0.65 17.06 -23.38
N CYS A 230 -1.87 16.73 -22.94
CA CYS A 230 -3.09 16.94 -23.74
C CYS A 230 -3.57 18.40 -23.80
N ASN A 231 -3.33 19.22 -22.77
CA ASN A 231 -3.73 20.64 -22.79
C ASN A 231 -2.81 21.51 -23.63
N VAL A 232 -1.57 21.07 -23.92
CA VAL A 232 -0.62 21.79 -24.78
C VAL A 232 -0.82 21.47 -26.27
N SER A 233 -1.61 20.46 -26.58
CA SER A 233 -1.89 20.00 -27.96
C SER A 233 -3.26 20.45 -28.49
N LYS A 234 -4.00 21.25 -27.71
CA LYS A 234 -5.21 21.96 -28.14
C LYS A 234 -4.89 23.45 -28.25
#